data_AF-A0A914NE70-F1
#
_entry.id   AF-A0A914NE70-F1
#
_cell.length_a   1.000
_cell.length_b   1.000
_cell.length_c   1.000
_cell.angle_alpha   90.00
_cell.angle_beta   90.00
_cell.angle_gamma   90.00
#
_symmetry.space_group_name_H-M   'P 1'
#
loop_
_entity.id
_entity.type
_entity.pdbx_description
1 polymer ?
#
loop_
_entity_poly.entity_id
_entity_poly.type
_entity_poly.pdbx_seq_one_letter_code
_entity_poly.pdbx_strand_id
1 'polypeptide(L)'
;MYLSLFLIVLVNIGGYFICNLFVAFLLLSIVELTPVNIWIFNNIFAIFLNIAAASIGPILYFNSGEYRIAFKRAFNDVKKLLKLNKSGVSTINVVIVNNQKEMKITPVSK
;
A
#
# COMPACT_ATOMS: atom_id res chain seq x y z
N MET A 1 -20.44 -6.71 10.85
CA MET A 1 -19.22 -7.27 11.45
C MET A 1 -19.15 -8.79 11.29
N TYR A 2 -20.18 -9.54 11.71
CA TYR A 2 -20.19 -11.01 11.64
C TYR A 2 -19.98 -11.61 10.23
N LEU A 3 -20.54 -10.99 9.17
CA LEU A 3 -20.35 -11.45 7.78
C LEU A 3 -18.88 -11.38 7.33
N SER A 4 -18.19 -10.26 7.59
CA SER A 4 -16.78 -10.10 7.21
C SER A 4 -15.89 -11.10 7.94
N LEU A 5 -16.14 -11.31 9.23
CA LEU A 5 -15.41 -12.29 10.05
C LEU A 5 -15.63 -13.70 9.52
N PHE A 6 -16.88 -14.06 9.23
CA PHE A 6 -17.23 -15.35 8.63
C PHE A 6 -16.51 -15.57 7.30
N LEU A 7 -16.51 -14.58 6.40
CA LEU A 7 -15.83 -14.67 5.11
C LEU A 7 -14.31 -14.80 5.26
N ILE A 8 -13.69 -14.07 6.19
CA ILE A 8 -12.25 -14.18 6.48
C ILE A 8 -11.88 -15.60 6.94
N VAL A 9 -12.67 -16.14 7.86
CA VAL A 9 -12.47 -17.49 8.40
C VAL A 9 -12.68 -18.52 7.29
N LEU A 10 -13.76 -18.38 6.51
CA LEU A 10 -14.08 -19.28 5.40
C LEU A 10 -12.99 -19.28 4.33
N VAL A 11 -12.48 -18.10 3.93
CA VAL A 11 -11.44 -17.99 2.90
C VAL A 11 -10.10 -18.53 3.40
N ASN A 12 -9.72 -18.28 4.67
CA ASN A 12 -8.49 -18.85 5.22
C ASN A 12 -8.58 -20.38 5.33
N ILE A 13 -9.61 -20.90 6.00
CA ILE A 13 -9.79 -22.35 6.17
C ILE A 13 -9.94 -23.03 4.80
N GLY A 14 -10.72 -22.45 3.90
CA GLY A 14 -10.90 -22.94 2.54
C GLY A 14 -9.59 -22.96 1.74
N GLY A 15 -8.76 -21.91 1.87
CA GLY A 15 -7.43 -21.85 1.24
C GLY A 15 -6.50 -22.97 1.71
N TYR A 16 -6.45 -23.23 3.02
CA TYR A 16 -5.69 -24.36 3.57
C TYR A 16 -6.25 -25.71 3.13
N PHE A 17 -7.58 -25.86 3.10
CA PHE A 17 -8.22 -27.11 2.68
C PHE A 17 -7.92 -27.43 1.22
N ILE A 18 -8.03 -26.44 0.33
CA ILE A 18 -7.71 -26.58 -1.10
C ILE A 18 -6.23 -26.95 -1.28
N CYS A 19 -5.31 -26.26 -0.59
CA CYS A 19 -3.88 -26.58 -0.68
C CYS A 19 -3.59 -28.03 -0.25
N ASN A 20 -4.17 -28.48 0.86
CA ASN A 20 -3.99 -29.85 1.34
C ASN A 20 -4.59 -30.89 0.39
N LEU A 21 -5.76 -30.62 -0.20
CA LEU A 21 -6.38 -31.51 -1.19
C LEU A 21 -5.48 -31.68 -2.42
N PHE A 22 -4.86 -30.60 -2.88
CA PHE A 22 -3.93 -30.64 -4.02
C PHE A 22 -2.62 -31.37 -3.69
N VAL A 23 -2.05 -31.15 -2.51
CA VAL A 23 -0.85 -31.88 -2.06
C VAL A 23 -1.16 -33.37 -1.96
N ALA A 24 -2.32 -33.74 -1.41
CA ALA A 24 -2.76 -35.13 -1.36
C ALA A 24 -2.91 -35.73 -2.77
N PHE A 25 -3.47 -34.97 -3.73
CA PHE A 25 -3.58 -35.41 -5.12
C PHE A 25 -2.21 -35.60 -5.79
N LEU A 26 -1.25 -34.71 -5.55
CA LEU A 26 0.11 -34.84 -6.07
C LEU A 26 0.85 -36.05 -5.48
N LEU A 27 0.69 -36.31 -4.18
CA LEU A 27 1.30 -37.46 -3.50
C LEU A 27 0.67 -38.79 -3.91
N LEU A 28 -0.62 -38.78 -4.25
CA LEU A 28 -1.35 -39.97 -4.70
C LEU A 28 -1.22 -40.18 -6.22
N SER A 29 -0.52 -39.27 -6.92
CA SER A 29 -0.36 -39.33 -8.36
C SER A 29 0.49 -40.55 -8.76
N ILE A 30 0.02 -41.27 -9.78
CA ILE A 30 0.66 -42.45 -10.37
C ILE A 30 1.94 -42.03 -11.16
N VAL A 31 2.16 -40.72 -11.31
CA VAL A 31 3.30 -40.15 -12.02
C VAL A 31 4.45 -39.89 -11.04
N GLU A 32 5.62 -40.47 -11.29
CA GLU A 32 6.83 -40.17 -10.53
C GLU A 32 7.22 -38.70 -10.73
N LEU A 33 6.96 -37.90 -9.71
CA LEU A 33 7.36 -36.50 -9.66
C LEU A 33 8.79 -36.39 -9.13
N THR A 34 9.65 -35.68 -9.87
CA THR A 34 10.97 -35.32 -9.37
C THR A 34 10.84 -34.33 -8.20
N PRO A 35 11.84 -34.25 -7.30
CA PRO A 35 11.84 -33.27 -6.21
C PRO A 35 11.68 -31.82 -6.68
N VAL A 36 12.23 -31.50 -7.86
CA VAL A 36 12.10 -30.16 -8.47
C VAL A 36 10.66 -29.86 -8.84
N ASN A 37 9.95 -30.83 -9.42
CA ASN A 37 8.54 -30.66 -9.78
C ASN A 37 7.67 -30.43 -8.54
N ILE A 38 7.89 -31.22 -7.48
CA ILE A 38 7.18 -31.05 -6.19
C ILE A 38 7.43 -29.65 -5.62
N TRP A 39 8.68 -29.18 -5.67
CA TRP A 39 9.03 -27.84 -5.20
C TRP A 39 8.32 -26.73 -6.00
N ILE A 40 8.26 -26.84 -7.33
CA ILE A 40 7.56 -25.87 -8.19
C ILE A 40 6.07 -25.84 -7.84
N PHE A 41 5.43 -27.02 -7.75
CA PHE A 41 4.01 -27.09 -7.40
C PHE A 41 3.74 -26.48 -6.02
N ASN A 42 4.57 -26.78 -5.01
CA ASN A 42 4.45 -26.17 -3.69
C ASN A 42 4.52 -24.64 -3.73
N ASN A 43 5.41 -24.06 -4.55
CA ASN A 43 5.48 -22.60 -4.70
C ASN A 43 4.22 -22.01 -5.34
N ILE A 44 3.68 -22.68 -6.37
CA ILE A 44 2.42 -22.26 -7.00
C ILE A 44 1.27 -22.28 -5.98
N PHE A 45 1.16 -23.31 -5.15
CA PHE A 45 0.12 -23.38 -4.13
C PHE A 45 0.33 -22.39 -2.97
N ALA A 46 1.58 -22.11 -2.61
CA ALA A 46 1.89 -21.08 -1.63
C ALA A 46 1.38 -19.70 -2.07
N ILE A 47 1.36 -19.40 -3.38
CA ILE A 47 0.78 -18.15 -3.89
C ILE A 47 -0.72 -18.08 -3.58
N PHE A 48 -1.49 -19.16 -3.81
CA PHE A 48 -2.92 -19.19 -3.49
C PHE A 48 -3.19 -19.02 -2.00
N LEU A 49 -2.37 -19.65 -1.15
CA LEU A 49 -2.48 -19.49 0.30
C LEU A 49 -2.20 -18.04 0.74
N ASN A 50 -1.19 -17.41 0.16
CA ASN A 50 -0.89 -16.00 0.42
C ASN A 50 -2.00 -15.06 -0.06
N ILE A 51 -2.64 -15.36 -1.20
CA ILE A 51 -3.81 -14.60 -1.67
C ILE A 51 -4.98 -14.76 -0.69
N ALA A 52 -5.22 -15.96 -0.17
CA ALA A 52 -6.25 -16.19 0.84
C ALA A 52 -5.98 -15.36 2.11
N ALA A 53 -4.74 -15.33 2.59
CA ALA A 53 -4.35 -14.49 3.72
C ALA A 53 -4.50 -12.98 3.42
N ALA A 54 -4.07 -12.54 2.23
CA ALA A 54 -4.15 -11.13 1.82
C ALA A 54 -5.60 -10.64 1.59
N SER A 55 -6.52 -11.55 1.25
CA SER A 55 -7.93 -11.24 0.96
C SER A 55 -8.68 -10.63 2.16
N ILE A 56 -8.16 -10.76 3.38
CA ILE A 56 -8.71 -10.15 4.60
C ILE A 56 -8.93 -8.64 4.42
N GLY A 57 -7.96 -7.94 3.83
CA GLY A 57 -8.04 -6.49 3.60
C GLY A 57 -9.21 -6.11 2.70
N PRO A 58 -9.30 -6.66 1.46
CA PRO A 58 -10.44 -6.48 0.57
C PRO A 58 -11.79 -6.87 1.20
N ILE A 59 -11.87 -8.04 1.85
CA ILE A 59 -13.11 -8.52 2.49
C ILE A 59 -13.60 -7.51 3.54
N LEU A 60 -12.70 -7.00 4.38
CA LEU A 60 -13.02 -5.98 5.37
C LEU A 60 -13.45 -4.67 4.72
N TYR A 61 -12.75 -4.22 3.68
CA TYR A 61 -13.06 -2.97 2.99
C TYR A 61 -14.47 -2.97 2.38
N PHE A 62 -14.87 -4.08 1.74
CA PHE A 62 -16.19 -4.19 1.13
C PHE A 62 -17.32 -4.43 2.13
N ASN A 63 -17.07 -5.17 3.21
CA ASN A 63 -18.13 -5.62 4.13
C ASN A 63 -18.20 -4.86 5.46
N SER A 64 -17.23 -4.00 5.78
CA SER A 64 -17.23 -3.15 6.99
C SER A 64 -17.11 -1.67 6.65
N GLY A 65 -18.15 -0.89 7.01
CA GLY A 65 -18.15 0.56 6.83
C GLY A 65 -17.09 1.26 7.69
N GLU A 66 -16.94 0.83 8.94
CA GLU A 66 -15.96 1.38 9.88
C GLU A 66 -14.53 1.17 9.39
N TYR A 67 -14.21 -0.05 8.96
CA TYR A 67 -12.89 -0.36 8.40
C TYR A 67 -12.60 0.48 7.16
N ARG A 68 -13.59 0.66 6.28
CA ARG A 68 -13.45 1.47 5.06
C ARG A 68 -13.12 2.93 5.37
N ILE A 69 -13.77 3.51 6.39
CA ILE A 69 -13.52 4.89 6.84
C ILE A 69 -12.10 4.99 7.41
N ALA A 70 -11.71 4.06 8.29
CA ALA A 70 -10.37 4.01 8.87
C ALA A 70 -9.28 3.87 7.79
N PHE A 71 -9.49 2.98 6.82
CA PHE A 71 -8.59 2.78 5.69
C PHE A 71 -8.43 4.07 4.86
N LYS A 72 -9.54 4.74 4.51
CA LYS A 72 -9.48 5.99 3.74
C LYS A 72 -8.74 7.10 4.49
N ARG A 73 -8.91 7.19 5.81
CA ARG A 73 -8.17 8.15 6.64
C ARG A 73 -6.66 7.86 6.58
N ALA A 74 -6.25 6.64 6.90
CA ALA A 74 -4.85 6.24 6.86
C ALA A 74 -4.23 6.41 5.46
N PHE A 75 -4.96 6.05 4.40
CA PHE A 75 -4.53 6.22 3.01
C PHE A 75 -4.30 7.70 2.65
N ASN A 76 -5.18 8.59 3.12
CA ASN A 76 -5.01 10.02 2.91
C ASN A 76 -3.77 10.57 3.65
N ASP A 77 -3.46 10.06 4.83
CA ASP A 77 -2.27 10.47 5.58
C ASP A 77 -0.98 10.02 4.88
N VAL A 78 -0.94 8.77 4.39
CA VAL A 78 0.16 8.27 3.55
C VAL A 78 0.31 9.10 2.27
N LYS A 79 -0.81 9.43 1.61
CA LYS A 79 -0.82 10.27 0.40
C LYS A 79 -0.24 11.66 0.65
N LYS A 80 -0.51 12.26 1.83
CA LYS A 80 0.09 13.55 2.22
C LYS A 80 1.59 13.42 2.39
N LEU A 81 2.08 12.38 3.07
CA LEU A 81 3.53 12.13 3.24
C LEU A 81 4.24 11.97 1.88
N LEU A 82 3.64 11.23 0.95
CA LEU A 82 4.20 11.04 -0.39
C LEU A 82 4.18 12.32 -1.25
N LYS A 83 3.22 13.23 -1.02
CA LYS A 83 3.15 14.54 -1.69
C LYS A 83 4.15 15.55 -1.12
N LEU A 84 4.41 15.52 0.19
CA LEU A 84 5.36 16.41 0.85
C LEU A 84 6.79 16.20 0.31
N ASN A 85 7.14 14.97 -0.08
CA ASN A 85 8.42 14.66 -0.73
C ASN A 85 8.60 15.25 -2.15
N LYS A 86 7.56 15.84 -2.76
CA LYS A 86 7.66 16.50 -4.08
C LYS A 86 7.83 18.03 -4.01
N SER A 87 7.76 18.63 -2.82
CA SER A 87 7.67 20.10 -2.67
C SER A 87 8.99 20.76 -2.21
N GLY A 88 10.13 20.22 -2.68
CA GLY A 88 11.47 20.69 -2.32
C GLY A 88 12.18 21.49 -3.42
N VAL A 89 11.51 22.44 -4.07
CA VAL A 89 12.19 23.53 -4.80
C VAL A 89 11.48 24.82 -4.43
N SER A 90 11.90 25.41 -3.31
CA SER A 90 11.54 26.78 -2.97
C SER A 90 12.24 27.71 -3.95
N THR A 91 11.50 28.25 -4.91
CA THR A 91 11.95 29.45 -5.64
C THR A 91 12.08 30.58 -4.64
N ILE A 92 13.31 30.95 -4.31
CA ILE A 92 13.60 32.16 -3.54
C ILE A 92 13.19 33.34 -4.43
N ASN A 93 12.04 33.95 -4.15
CA ASN A 93 11.70 35.25 -4.71
C ASN A 93 12.63 36.28 -4.05
N VAL A 94 13.74 36.61 -4.72
CA VAL A 94 14.56 37.77 -4.38
C VAL A 94 13.73 39.01 -4.69
N VAL A 95 13.10 39.58 -3.66
CA VAL A 95 12.51 40.92 -3.74
C VAL A 95 13.67 41.91 -3.77
N ILE A 96 14.04 42.35 -4.96
CA ILE A 96 14.96 43.48 -5.14
C ILE A 96 14.20 44.74 -4.71
N VAL A 97 14.38 45.17 -3.47
CA VAL A 97 13.91 46.46 -2.98
C VAL A 97 14.81 47.54 -3.57
N ASN A 98 14.36 48.17 -4.65
CA ASN A 98 14.99 49.38 -5.20
C ASN A 98 14.78 50.55 -4.23
N ASN A 99 15.71 50.72 -3.29
CA ASN A 99 15.83 51.93 -2.47
C ASN A 99 16.96 52.81 -3.01
N GLN A 100 16.69 53.58 -4.07
CA GLN A 100 17.51 54.75 -4.39
C GLN A 100 16.82 55.99 -3.81
N LYS A 101 17.32 56.42 -2.65
CA LYS A 101 17.00 57.71 -2.01
C LYS A 101 17.62 58.83 -2.85
N GLU A 102 16.79 59.73 -3.35
CA GLU A 102 17.22 61.02 -3.91
C GLU A 102 17.90 61.86 -2.83
N MET A 103 19.15 62.27 -3.08
CA MET A 103 19.91 63.17 -2.21
C MET A 103 19.60 64.62 -2.61
N LYS A 104 18.75 65.31 -1.84
CA LYS A 104 18.56 66.77 -1.96
C LYS A 104 19.78 67.49 -1.39
N ILE A 105 20.45 68.28 -2.23
CA ILE A 105 21.54 69.17 -1.84
C ILE A 105 20.93 70.56 -1.60
N THR A 106 21.02 71.09 -0.38
CA THR A 106 20.72 72.50 -0.07
C THR A 106 22.01 73.34 -0.12
N PRO A 107 21.96 74.57 -0.65
CA PRO A 107 23.15 75.42 -0.72
C PRO A 107 23.42 76.08 0.65
N VAL A 108 24.70 76.15 1.02
CA VAL A 108 25.18 76.86 2.21
C VAL A 108 25.44 78.31 1.84
N SER A 109 24.75 79.25 2.48
CA SER A 109 25.02 80.68 2.38
C SER A 109 26.27 81.05 3.20
N LYS A 110 27.15 81.87 2.63
CA LYS A 110 28.12 82.68 3.39
C LYS A 110 27.72 84.14 3.31
#